data_AF-A0A4R4LWS0-F1
#
_entry.id   AF-A0A4R4LWS0-F1
#
_cell.length_a   1.000
_cell.length_b   1.000
_cell.length_c   1.000
_cell.angle_alpha   90.00
_cell.angle_beta   90.00
_cell.angle_gamma   90.00
#
_symmetry.space_group_name_H-M   'P 1'
#
loop_
_entity.id
_entity.type
_entity.pdbx_description
1 polymer ?
#
loop_
_entity_poly.entity_id
_entity_poly.type
_entity_poly.pdbx_seq_one_letter_code
_entity_poly.pdbx_strand_id
1 'polypeptide(L)'
;MSEDESLAAERRDHTQLAFPIAVPEAVKSPAHTPNRFSLAAEDDEIDDGGCFHYESLPDLFAGRIGFGPLRVFWDTNILIDFAKYGSLMWGDEEFPVVVDDPQHQDELLALYQLVQLWMMRDIRFKVSPRQLKDARRGLSADEWQRREYQILQINGALQCLNLDADIDESVHYESLPLGSGNDAWDESLVGEAIDKGCHVFLTQDKRLRRRLHERASSSLVCIMAPSALIRTLIAAGEFGPGRYDSYLPDSHKWTHLMAVAEYLGE
;
A
#
# COMPACT_ATOMS: atom_id res chain seq x y z
N MET A 1 43.80 -40.00 -25.75
CA MET A 1 42.69 -40.77 -26.33
C MET A 1 42.32 -41.80 -25.28
N SER A 2 41.32 -41.67 -24.41
CA SER A 2 40.06 -40.91 -24.35
C SER A 2 39.67 -40.91 -22.84
N GLU A 3 39.39 -39.81 -22.13
CA GLU A 3 38.12 -39.05 -22.10
C GLU A 3 36.89 -39.94 -22.32
N ASP A 4 36.22 -40.37 -21.25
CA ASP A 4 34.83 -39.95 -20.95
C ASP A 4 34.16 -40.80 -19.85
N GLU A 5 33.37 -40.11 -19.03
CA GLU A 5 32.17 -40.60 -18.33
C GLU A 5 32.29 -41.69 -17.24
N SER A 6 32.50 -41.28 -15.99
CA SER A 6 31.89 -41.97 -14.84
C SER A 6 31.60 -41.04 -13.66
N LEU A 7 30.76 -40.03 -13.89
CA LEU A 7 30.10 -39.27 -12.82
C LEU A 7 28.63 -39.10 -13.20
N ALA A 8 27.82 -40.14 -12.92
CA ALA A 8 26.39 -40.08 -13.13
C ALA A 8 25.63 -40.74 -11.96
N ALA A 9 24.86 -39.89 -11.29
CA ALA A 9 23.58 -40.18 -10.65
C ALA A 9 23.54 -40.97 -9.32
N GLU A 10 23.88 -40.31 -8.21
CA GLU A 10 23.11 -40.50 -6.97
C GLU A 10 21.82 -39.68 -7.07
N ARG A 11 20.78 -40.26 -7.70
CA ARG A 11 19.40 -39.79 -7.54
C ARG A 11 18.91 -40.24 -6.16
N ARG A 12 18.79 -39.29 -5.24
CA ARG A 12 18.01 -39.50 -4.00
C ARG A 12 16.54 -39.60 -4.38
N ASP A 13 16.00 -40.79 -4.19
CA ASP A 13 14.57 -41.10 -4.31
C ASP A 13 13.82 -40.34 -3.19
N HIS A 14 13.30 -39.16 -3.52
CA HIS A 14 12.30 -38.50 -2.68
C HIS A 14 10.94 -39.10 -3.01
N THR A 15 10.56 -40.13 -2.26
CA THR A 15 9.23 -40.70 -2.26
C THR A 15 8.22 -39.62 -1.85
N GLN A 16 7.59 -38.98 -2.83
CA GLN A 16 6.50 -38.04 -2.60
C GLN A 16 5.28 -38.84 -2.13
N LEU A 17 4.89 -38.68 -0.86
CA LEU A 17 3.66 -39.26 -0.31
C LEU A 17 2.46 -38.62 -1.00
N ALA A 18 1.85 -39.34 -1.95
CA ALA A 18 0.62 -38.93 -2.61
C ALA A 18 -0.57 -39.05 -1.64
N PHE A 19 -1.14 -37.91 -1.24
CA PHE A 19 -2.45 -37.86 -0.57
C PHE A 19 -3.55 -37.83 -1.64
N PRO A 20 -4.54 -38.74 -1.62
CA PRO A 20 -5.63 -38.73 -2.58
C PRO A 20 -6.70 -37.75 -2.09
N ILE A 21 -6.46 -36.45 -2.30
CA ILE A 21 -7.53 -35.46 -2.25
C ILE A 21 -7.77 -35.06 -3.70
N ALA A 22 -8.89 -35.52 -4.25
CA ALA A 22 -9.36 -35.02 -5.55
C ALA A 22 -9.66 -33.54 -5.38
N VAL A 23 -8.74 -32.68 -5.83
CA VAL A 23 -8.98 -31.25 -6.00
C VAL A 23 -10.06 -31.15 -7.10
N PRO A 24 -11.25 -30.58 -6.83
CA PRO A 24 -12.22 -30.34 -7.88
C PRO A 24 -11.54 -29.51 -8.97
N GLU A 25 -11.64 -29.94 -10.22
CA GLU A 25 -11.13 -29.17 -11.36
C GLU A 25 -11.60 -27.72 -11.22
N ALA A 26 -10.62 -26.82 -11.11
CA ALA A 26 -10.87 -25.40 -11.04
C ALA A 26 -11.79 -25.04 -12.21
N VAL A 27 -12.96 -24.49 -11.87
CA VAL A 27 -13.87 -23.90 -12.85
C VAL A 27 -13.03 -22.92 -13.65
N LYS A 28 -12.86 -23.20 -14.95
CA LYS A 28 -12.16 -22.30 -15.86
C LYS A 28 -12.92 -20.98 -15.86
N SER A 29 -12.43 -20.02 -15.08
CA SER A 29 -12.89 -18.65 -15.12
C SER A 29 -12.79 -18.16 -16.58
N PRO A 30 -13.78 -17.38 -17.05
CA PRO A 30 -13.74 -16.84 -18.40
C PRO A 30 -12.42 -16.11 -18.60
N ALA A 31 -11.84 -16.21 -19.79
CA ALA A 31 -10.57 -15.59 -20.14
C ALA A 31 -10.60 -14.11 -19.75
N HIS A 32 -10.03 -13.79 -18.59
CA HIS A 32 -9.98 -12.46 -18.04
C HIS A 32 -8.91 -11.73 -18.84
N THR A 33 -9.30 -10.72 -19.60
CA THR A 33 -8.33 -9.77 -20.14
C THR A 33 -7.53 -9.23 -18.96
N PRO A 34 -6.20 -9.43 -18.91
CA PRO A 34 -5.40 -8.93 -17.80
C PRO A 34 -5.63 -7.42 -17.68
N ASN A 35 -5.93 -6.96 -16.47
CA ASN A 35 -6.00 -5.53 -16.22
C ASN A 35 -4.63 -4.94 -16.61
N ARG A 36 -4.61 -3.93 -17.49
CA ARG A 36 -3.38 -3.24 -17.94
C ARG A 36 -2.56 -2.61 -16.81
N PHE A 37 -3.15 -2.48 -15.63
CA PHE A 37 -2.50 -2.01 -14.40
C PHE A 37 -2.14 -3.15 -13.45
N SER A 38 -2.19 -4.40 -13.90
CA SER A 38 -1.57 -5.49 -13.14
C SER A 38 -0.07 -5.33 -13.25
N LEU A 39 0.56 -5.14 -12.10
CA LEU A 39 2.01 -4.96 -11.96
C LEU A 39 2.69 -6.28 -11.59
N ALA A 40 1.99 -7.38 -11.81
CA ALA A 40 2.61 -8.69 -11.69
C ALA A 40 3.76 -8.74 -12.70
N ALA A 41 4.96 -9.00 -12.20
CA ALA A 41 6.09 -9.22 -13.09
C ALA A 41 5.74 -10.34 -14.07
N GLU A 42 6.09 -10.15 -15.34
CA GLU A 42 5.91 -11.19 -16.37
C GLU A 42 6.78 -12.42 -16.09
N ASP A 43 7.83 -12.25 -15.28
CA ASP A 43 8.72 -13.29 -14.80
C ASP A 43 8.45 -13.57 -13.31
N ASP A 44 8.31 -14.85 -12.96
CA ASP A 44 8.18 -15.38 -11.58
C ASP A 44 9.41 -15.08 -10.68
N GLU A 45 10.30 -14.15 -11.09
CA GLU A 45 11.60 -13.85 -10.46
C GLU A 45 11.58 -12.68 -9.46
N ILE A 46 10.43 -12.06 -9.16
CA ILE A 46 10.36 -11.14 -8.00
C ILE A 46 10.21 -11.99 -6.73
N ASP A 47 11.37 -12.47 -6.25
CA ASP A 47 11.57 -13.11 -4.94
C ASP A 47 11.71 -12.06 -3.81
N ASP A 48 11.45 -10.78 -4.10
CA ASP A 48 11.34 -9.72 -3.10
C ASP A 48 10.02 -9.91 -2.33
N GLY A 49 10.14 -10.57 -1.18
CA GLY A 49 9.04 -10.99 -0.33
C GLY A 49 8.09 -9.86 0.11
N GLY A 50 6.89 -10.25 0.55
CA GLY A 50 5.88 -9.34 1.09
C GLY A 50 4.85 -8.80 0.10
N CYS A 51 4.92 -9.15 -1.19
CA CYS A 51 3.90 -8.83 -2.20
C CYS A 51 2.56 -9.56 -1.95
N PHE A 52 1.52 -9.25 -2.75
CA PHE A 52 0.16 -9.76 -2.62
C PHE A 52 -0.27 -10.51 -3.88
N HIS A 53 -0.95 -11.65 -3.71
CA HIS A 53 -1.67 -12.31 -4.79
C HIS A 53 -2.99 -11.58 -5.03
N TYR A 54 -3.16 -10.95 -6.19
CA TYR A 54 -4.35 -10.14 -6.45
C TYR A 54 -5.65 -10.96 -6.46
N GLU A 55 -5.55 -12.25 -6.80
CA GLU A 55 -6.66 -13.19 -6.82
C GLU A 55 -7.16 -13.60 -5.42
N SER A 56 -6.35 -13.41 -4.36
CA SER A 56 -6.79 -13.71 -2.98
C SER A 56 -7.79 -12.69 -2.45
N LEU A 57 -7.81 -11.49 -3.05
CA LEU A 57 -8.57 -10.32 -2.61
C LEU A 57 -9.22 -9.61 -3.80
N PRO A 58 -10.14 -10.27 -4.53
CA PRO A 58 -10.69 -9.75 -5.80
C PRO A 58 -11.43 -8.42 -5.63
N ASP A 59 -12.06 -8.19 -4.48
CA ASP A 59 -12.76 -6.94 -4.18
C ASP A 59 -11.80 -5.78 -3.88
N LEU A 60 -10.62 -6.06 -3.31
CA LEU A 60 -9.60 -5.04 -3.04
C LEU A 60 -8.85 -4.66 -4.32
N PHE A 61 -8.54 -5.66 -5.13
CA PHE A 61 -7.74 -5.49 -6.35
C PHE A 61 -8.60 -5.32 -7.61
N ALA A 62 -9.92 -5.21 -7.47
CA ALA A 62 -10.88 -5.01 -8.56
C ALA A 62 -10.68 -6.03 -9.72
N GLY A 63 -10.50 -7.30 -9.35
CA GLY A 63 -10.32 -8.42 -10.30
C GLY A 63 -8.98 -8.44 -11.05
N ARG A 64 -7.95 -7.71 -10.58
CA ARG A 64 -6.57 -7.89 -11.06
C ARG A 64 -6.08 -9.31 -10.74
N ILE A 65 -5.12 -9.79 -11.54
CA ILE A 65 -4.54 -11.14 -11.44
C ILE A 65 -3.02 -11.05 -11.34
N GLY A 66 -2.38 -12.04 -10.72
CA GLY A 66 -0.92 -12.10 -10.54
C GLY A 66 -0.45 -11.66 -9.16
N PHE A 67 0.87 -11.42 -9.03
CA PHE A 67 1.54 -11.19 -7.76
C PHE A 67 2.30 -9.86 -7.76
N GLY A 68 2.01 -8.96 -6.83
CA GLY A 68 2.65 -7.65 -6.80
C GLY A 68 2.27 -6.78 -5.60
N PRO A 69 2.68 -5.49 -5.60
CA PRO A 69 2.48 -4.59 -4.47
C PRO A 69 1.02 -4.22 -4.22
N LEU A 70 0.74 -3.75 -3.02
CA LEU A 70 -0.47 -2.99 -2.71
C LEU A 70 -0.18 -1.48 -2.83
N ARG A 71 -0.71 -0.81 -3.86
CA ARG A 71 -0.61 0.64 -4.03
C ARG A 71 -1.75 1.37 -3.31
N VAL A 72 -1.41 2.28 -2.40
CA VAL A 72 -2.40 2.99 -1.55
C VAL A 72 -2.16 4.48 -1.59
N PHE A 73 -3.13 5.26 -2.06
CA PHE A 73 -3.08 6.72 -2.02
C PHE A 73 -3.65 7.22 -0.68
N TRP A 74 -2.94 8.12 -0.01
CA TRP A 74 -3.41 8.73 1.24
C TRP A 74 -4.18 10.01 0.97
N ASP A 75 -5.36 10.12 1.56
CA ASP A 75 -6.08 11.38 1.67
C ASP A 75 -5.41 12.34 2.67
N THR A 76 -5.79 13.61 2.62
CA THR A 76 -5.23 14.68 3.46
C THR A 76 -5.46 14.40 4.95
N ASN A 77 -6.60 13.80 5.34
CA ASN A 77 -6.85 13.44 6.74
C ASN A 77 -5.90 12.36 7.27
N ILE A 78 -5.55 11.37 6.46
CA ILE A 78 -4.57 10.33 6.83
C ILE A 78 -3.21 10.97 7.02
N LEU A 79 -2.82 11.86 6.11
CA LEU A 79 -1.55 12.57 6.21
C LEU A 79 -1.49 13.44 7.48
N ILE A 80 -2.60 14.08 7.87
CA ILE A 80 -2.67 14.88 9.11
C ILE A 80 -2.49 13.99 10.34
N ASP A 81 -3.15 12.83 10.40
CA ASP A 81 -3.02 11.92 11.54
C ASP A 81 -1.62 11.32 11.62
N PHE A 82 -1.07 10.88 10.48
CA PHE A 82 0.31 10.42 10.41
C PHE A 82 1.30 11.53 10.79
N ALA A 83 1.02 12.78 10.42
CA ALA A 83 1.87 13.90 10.80
C ALA A 83 1.90 14.14 12.31
N LYS A 84 0.79 13.88 12.99
CA LYS A 84 0.60 14.14 14.42
C LYS A 84 1.07 12.98 15.28
N TYR A 85 0.85 11.75 14.83
CA TYR A 85 1.04 10.54 15.63
C TYR A 85 2.06 9.56 15.04
N GLY A 86 2.58 9.83 13.84
CA GLY A 86 3.45 8.93 13.10
C GLY A 86 4.68 8.49 13.89
N SER A 87 5.34 9.40 14.63
CA SER A 87 6.49 9.03 15.48
C SER A 87 6.15 7.97 16.53
N LEU A 88 4.93 8.01 17.08
CA LEU A 88 4.43 7.04 18.05
C LEU A 88 3.98 5.73 17.40
N MET A 89 3.66 5.76 16.10
CA MET A 89 3.27 4.56 15.35
C MET A 89 4.46 3.63 15.05
N TRP A 90 5.69 4.04 15.34
CA TRP A 90 6.91 3.28 15.09
C TRP A 90 7.55 2.70 16.35
N GLY A 91 7.05 3.05 17.53
CA GLY A 91 7.60 2.53 18.78
C GLY A 91 7.40 1.01 18.89
N ASP A 92 8.32 0.35 19.58
CA ASP A 92 8.19 -1.07 19.96
C ASP A 92 7.14 -1.29 21.07
N GLU A 93 6.58 -0.20 21.61
CA GLU A 93 5.58 -0.20 22.66
C GLU A 93 4.15 -0.16 22.09
N GLU A 94 3.18 -0.58 22.91
CA GLU A 94 1.75 -0.48 22.55
C GLU A 94 1.38 0.97 22.24
N PHE A 95 0.64 1.21 21.14
CA PHE A 95 0.32 2.55 20.66
C PHE A 95 -0.37 3.39 21.74
N PRO A 96 0.31 4.39 22.33
CA PRO A 96 -0.09 4.96 23.62
C PRO A 96 -1.15 6.07 23.50
N VAL A 97 -1.63 6.35 22.28
CA VAL A 97 -2.51 7.48 22.00
C VAL A 97 -3.95 7.11 22.30
N VAL A 98 -4.62 7.95 23.10
CA VAL A 98 -6.06 7.91 23.34
C VAL A 98 -6.66 9.24 22.87
N VAL A 99 -7.61 9.16 21.94
CA VAL A 99 -8.42 10.30 21.48
C VAL A 99 -9.88 10.14 21.93
N ASP A 100 -10.57 11.27 22.14
CA ASP A 100 -11.92 11.28 22.71
C ASP A 100 -12.99 10.69 21.78
N ASP A 101 -12.81 10.79 20.45
CA ASP A 101 -13.73 10.21 19.47
C ASP A 101 -13.41 8.73 19.27
N PRO A 102 -14.28 7.79 19.69
CA PRO A 102 -14.03 6.37 19.55
C PRO A 102 -13.84 5.94 18.10
N GLN A 103 -14.55 6.59 17.17
CA GLN A 103 -14.42 6.24 15.76
C GLN A 103 -13.06 6.68 15.21
N HIS A 104 -12.59 7.88 15.59
CA HIS A 104 -11.25 8.33 15.24
C HIS A 104 -10.18 7.45 15.88
N GLN A 105 -10.36 7.02 17.14
CA GLN A 105 -9.47 6.09 17.82
C GLN A 105 -9.32 4.78 17.04
N ASP A 106 -10.43 4.18 16.61
CA ASP A 106 -10.42 2.94 15.82
C ASP A 106 -9.68 3.10 14.49
N GLU A 107 -9.90 4.21 13.79
CA GLU A 107 -9.21 4.49 12.53
C GLU A 107 -7.72 4.77 12.74
N LEU A 108 -7.34 5.41 13.84
CA LEU A 108 -5.96 5.70 14.19
C LEU A 108 -5.19 4.43 14.58
N LEU A 109 -5.82 3.54 15.35
CA LEU A 109 -5.28 2.21 15.67
C LEU A 109 -5.11 1.35 14.41
N ALA A 110 -6.07 1.41 13.49
CA ALA A 110 -5.96 0.72 12.21
C ALA A 110 -4.87 1.31 11.32
N LEU A 111 -4.67 2.63 11.33
CA LEU A 111 -3.55 3.27 10.64
C LEU A 111 -2.21 2.82 11.22
N TYR A 112 -2.08 2.78 12.55
CA TYR A 112 -0.91 2.20 13.23
C TYR A 112 -0.64 0.75 12.74
N GLN A 113 -1.66 -0.10 12.70
CA GLN A 113 -1.51 -1.47 12.21
C GLN A 113 -1.10 -1.56 10.72
N LEU A 114 -1.61 -0.68 9.87
CA LEU A 114 -1.19 -0.60 8.46
C LEU A 114 0.27 -0.17 8.31
N VAL A 115 0.71 0.77 9.14
CA VAL A 115 2.09 1.27 9.19
C VAL A 115 3.04 0.16 9.67
N GLN A 116 2.65 -0.62 10.67
CA GLN A 116 3.40 -1.81 11.10
C GLN A 116 3.45 -2.90 10.02
N LEU A 117 2.34 -3.13 9.33
CA LEU A 117 2.28 -4.11 8.23
C LEU A 117 3.16 -3.69 7.04
N TRP A 118 3.30 -2.39 6.78
CA TRP A 118 4.16 -1.85 5.73
C TRP A 118 5.63 -2.24 5.88
N MET A 119 6.10 -2.48 7.11
CA MET A 119 7.46 -2.96 7.36
C MET A 119 7.69 -4.41 6.92
N MET A 120 6.61 -5.19 6.79
CA MET A 120 6.65 -6.62 6.46
C MET A 120 6.15 -6.92 5.05
N ARG A 121 5.38 -6.01 4.44
CA ARG A 121 4.69 -6.22 3.16
C ARG A 121 5.02 -5.12 2.16
N ASP A 122 4.97 -5.43 0.86
CA ASP A 122 5.15 -4.45 -0.21
C ASP A 122 3.87 -3.61 -0.37
N ILE A 123 3.71 -2.66 0.54
CA ILE A 123 2.70 -1.60 0.46
C ILE A 123 3.40 -0.35 -0.07
N ARG A 124 2.89 0.22 -1.15
CA ARG A 124 3.43 1.44 -1.77
C ARG A 124 2.47 2.58 -1.50
N PHE A 125 2.72 3.31 -0.41
CA PHE A 125 1.92 4.49 -0.08
C PHE A 125 2.18 5.62 -1.08
N LYS A 126 1.16 6.43 -1.38
CA LYS A 126 1.28 7.58 -2.29
C LYS A 126 0.69 8.78 -1.64
N VAL A 127 1.47 9.86 -1.61
CA VAL A 127 1.05 11.15 -1.06
C VAL A 127 1.31 12.20 -2.13
N SER A 128 0.30 13.02 -2.41
CA SER A 128 0.43 14.09 -3.40
C SER A 128 1.05 15.33 -2.78
N PRO A 129 2.11 15.91 -3.37
CA PRO A 129 2.64 17.20 -2.93
C PRO A 129 1.59 18.31 -2.92
N ARG A 130 0.51 18.18 -3.71
CA ARG A 130 -0.58 19.15 -3.75
C ARG A 130 -1.40 19.20 -2.47
N GLN A 131 -1.36 18.17 -1.64
CA GLN A 131 -2.04 18.15 -0.34
C GLN A 131 -1.46 19.19 0.62
N LEU A 132 -0.24 19.71 0.35
CA LEU A 132 0.31 20.90 1.03
C LEU A 132 -0.48 22.18 0.74
N LYS A 133 -1.09 22.28 -0.45
CA LYS A 133 -1.83 23.47 -0.92
C LYS A 133 -3.32 23.40 -0.62
N ASP A 134 -3.85 22.19 -0.40
CA ASP A 134 -5.25 21.95 0.00
C ASP A 134 -5.56 22.42 1.43
N ALA A 135 -4.54 22.64 2.28
CA ALA A 135 -4.71 23.19 3.61
C ALA A 135 -5.27 24.64 3.54
N ARG A 136 -6.61 24.77 3.47
CA ARG A 136 -7.35 26.05 3.45
C ARG A 136 -7.13 26.92 4.69
N ARG A 137 -6.51 26.37 5.73
CA ARG A 137 -6.08 27.12 6.92
C ARG A 137 -4.57 27.26 6.82
N GLY A 138 -4.10 28.51 6.80
CA GLY A 138 -2.69 28.85 6.76
C GLY A 138 -1.95 28.07 7.83
N LEU A 139 -1.26 27.02 7.39
CA LEU A 139 -0.27 26.34 8.20
C LEU A 139 0.74 27.39 8.61
N SER A 140 1.20 27.35 9.86
CA SER A 140 2.38 28.13 10.23
C SER A 140 3.56 27.70 9.33
N ALA A 141 4.59 28.54 9.23
CA ALA A 141 5.78 28.18 8.47
C ALA A 141 6.37 26.83 8.94
N ASP A 142 6.36 26.58 10.25
CA ASP A 142 6.86 25.34 10.86
C ASP A 142 5.96 24.13 10.52
N GLU A 143 4.64 24.29 10.55
CA GLU A 143 3.70 23.24 10.15
C GLU A 143 3.84 22.90 8.65
N TRP A 144 4.11 23.91 7.82
CA TRP A 144 4.33 23.74 6.39
C TRP A 144 5.62 22.97 6.12
N GLN A 145 6.72 23.36 6.78
CA GLN A 145 8.02 22.70 6.65
C GLN A 145 7.98 21.26 7.17
N ARG A 146 7.29 21.00 8.29
CA ARG A 146 7.08 19.64 8.81
C ARG A 146 6.32 18.76 7.81
N ARG A 147 5.27 19.28 7.18
CA ARG A 147 4.48 18.51 6.22
C ARG A 147 5.22 18.28 4.91
N GLU A 148 5.97 19.27 4.43
CA GLU A 148 6.84 19.12 3.27
C GLU A 148 7.89 18.03 3.50
N TYR A 149 8.55 18.06 4.67
CA TYR A 149 9.53 17.05 5.06
C TYR A 149 8.91 15.64 5.18
N GLN A 150 7.71 15.51 5.74
CA GLN A 150 7.00 14.22 5.80
C GLN A 150 6.71 13.64 4.42
N ILE A 151 6.17 14.46 3.51
CA ILE A 151 5.89 14.03 2.13
C ILE A 151 7.20 13.62 1.44
N LEU A 152 8.26 14.41 1.61
CA LEU A 152 9.58 14.12 1.04
C LEU A 152 10.09 12.76 1.52
N GLN A 153 10.01 12.47 2.81
CA GLN A 153 10.54 11.21 3.35
C GLN A 153 9.66 10.00 3.05
N ILE A 154 8.32 10.15 3.05
CA ILE A 154 7.42 9.06 2.62
C ILE A 154 7.70 8.70 1.17
N ASN A 155 7.86 9.71 0.30
CA ASN A 155 8.24 9.47 -1.09
C ASN A 155 9.68 8.92 -1.21
N GLY A 156 10.62 9.41 -0.40
CA GLY A 156 12.00 8.92 -0.35
C GLY A 156 12.11 7.46 0.04
N ALA A 157 11.32 7.01 1.02
CA ALA A 157 11.25 5.61 1.45
C ALA A 157 10.87 4.66 0.30
N LEU A 158 10.11 5.14 -0.67
CA LEU A 158 9.66 4.36 -1.83
C LEU A 158 10.64 4.43 -3.01
N GLN A 159 11.30 5.58 -3.18
CA GLN A 159 12.31 5.79 -4.22
C GLN A 159 13.58 4.97 -3.99
N CYS A 160 13.98 4.74 -2.73
CA CYS A 160 15.22 4.03 -2.41
C CYS A 160 15.27 2.56 -2.86
N LEU A 161 14.13 1.97 -3.21
CA LEU A 161 14.03 0.56 -3.59
C LEU A 161 13.73 0.39 -5.08
N ASN A 162 13.71 1.48 -5.85
CA ASN A 162 13.23 1.50 -7.24
C ASN A 162 11.79 0.93 -7.40
N LEU A 163 11.05 0.78 -6.29
CA LEU A 163 9.66 0.30 -6.25
C LEU A 163 8.69 1.32 -6.87
N ASP A 164 9.18 2.50 -7.20
CA ASP A 164 8.46 3.58 -7.87
C ASP A 164 8.73 3.65 -9.38
N ALA A 165 9.61 2.82 -9.94
CA ALA A 165 9.95 2.84 -11.37
C ALA A 165 8.74 2.63 -12.31
N ASP A 166 7.70 1.96 -11.81
CA ASP A 166 6.46 1.64 -12.53
C ASP A 166 5.38 2.73 -12.41
N ILE A 167 5.77 3.96 -12.07
CA ILE A 167 4.86 5.08 -11.90
C ILE A 167 5.17 6.09 -12.99
N ASP A 168 4.15 6.42 -13.76
CA ASP A 168 4.25 7.46 -14.76
C ASP A 168 4.36 8.84 -14.07
N GLU A 169 5.59 9.23 -13.73
CA GLU A 169 5.90 10.55 -13.17
C GLU A 169 5.56 11.70 -14.15
N SER A 170 5.29 11.39 -15.42
CA SER A 170 4.89 12.40 -16.41
C SER A 170 3.46 12.90 -16.21
N VAL A 171 2.64 12.21 -15.41
CA VAL A 171 1.28 12.64 -15.10
C VAL A 171 1.31 13.80 -14.10
N HIS A 172 1.35 15.01 -14.63
CA HIS A 172 1.31 16.24 -13.85
C HIS A 172 -0.13 16.68 -13.56
N TYR A 173 -0.45 16.74 -12.28
CA TYR A 173 -1.74 17.19 -11.77
C TYR A 173 -1.66 18.67 -11.36
N GLU A 174 -2.40 19.56 -12.01
CA GLU A 174 -2.40 20.98 -11.66
C GLU A 174 -3.16 21.26 -10.37
N SER A 175 -2.57 22.06 -9.48
CA SER A 175 -3.24 22.49 -8.24
C SER A 175 -4.56 23.20 -8.58
N LEU A 176 -5.62 22.90 -7.83
CA LEU A 176 -6.90 23.58 -8.03
C LEU A 176 -6.78 25.07 -7.70
N PRO A 177 -7.62 25.93 -8.32
CA PRO A 177 -7.65 27.35 -8.01
C PRO A 177 -7.84 27.64 -6.52
N LEU A 178 -7.21 28.72 -6.04
CA LEU A 178 -7.41 29.23 -4.69
C LEU A 178 -8.91 29.48 -4.45
N GLY A 179 -9.47 28.86 -3.40
CA GLY A 179 -10.88 28.95 -3.06
C GLY A 179 -11.75 27.80 -3.57
N SER A 180 -11.18 26.82 -4.29
CA SER A 180 -11.88 25.56 -4.59
C SER A 180 -12.42 24.91 -3.31
N GLY A 181 -13.64 24.37 -3.41
CA GLY A 181 -14.29 23.68 -2.30
C GLY A 181 -13.64 22.32 -2.01
N ASN A 182 -13.80 21.83 -0.78
CA ASN A 182 -13.26 20.54 -0.36
C ASN A 182 -13.76 19.40 -1.26
N ASP A 183 -15.04 19.43 -1.65
CA ASP A 183 -15.61 18.39 -2.52
C ASP A 183 -14.87 18.28 -3.88
N ALA A 184 -14.34 19.39 -4.41
CA ALA A 184 -13.56 19.44 -5.65
C ALA A 184 -12.12 18.95 -5.45
N TRP A 185 -11.53 19.25 -4.28
CA TRP A 185 -10.22 18.72 -3.90
C TRP A 185 -10.25 17.20 -3.73
N ASP A 186 -11.24 16.67 -3.02
CA ASP A 186 -11.47 15.24 -2.89
C ASP A 186 -11.57 14.56 -4.27
N GLU A 187 -12.36 15.13 -5.18
CA GLU A 187 -12.54 14.60 -6.53
C GLU A 187 -11.25 14.62 -7.34
N SER A 188 -10.44 15.67 -7.17
CA SER A 188 -9.17 15.81 -7.85
C SER A 188 -8.12 14.84 -7.30
N LEU A 189 -8.09 14.59 -5.99
CA LEU A 189 -7.17 13.63 -5.37
C LEU A 189 -7.54 12.19 -5.72
N VAL A 190 -8.83 11.85 -5.77
CA VAL A 190 -9.29 10.55 -6.25
C VAL A 190 -8.93 10.36 -7.72
N GLY A 191 -9.06 11.40 -8.55
CA GLY A 191 -8.58 11.38 -9.93
C GLY A 191 -7.08 11.08 -10.03
N GLU A 192 -6.27 11.77 -9.23
CA GLU A 192 -4.82 11.54 -9.17
C GLU A 192 -4.47 10.10 -8.76
N ALA A 193 -5.19 9.52 -7.80
CA ALA A 193 -5.00 8.14 -7.40
C ALA A 193 -5.34 7.13 -8.51
N ILE A 194 -6.39 7.41 -9.29
CA ILE A 194 -6.77 6.59 -10.46
C ILE A 194 -5.65 6.63 -11.51
N ASP A 195 -5.17 7.81 -11.86
CA ASP A 195 -4.16 7.96 -12.91
C ASP A 195 -2.80 7.40 -12.51
N LYS A 196 -2.47 7.45 -11.21
CA LYS A 196 -1.28 6.79 -10.66
C LYS A 196 -1.42 5.27 -10.50
N GLY A 197 -2.57 4.71 -10.88
CA GLY A 197 -2.83 3.27 -10.81
C GLY A 197 -2.86 2.72 -9.38
N CYS A 198 -3.30 3.51 -8.41
CA CYS A 198 -3.46 3.03 -7.04
C CYS A 198 -4.59 1.99 -6.95
N HIS A 199 -4.50 1.07 -6.00
CA HIS A 199 -5.55 0.09 -5.72
C HIS A 199 -6.56 0.66 -4.72
N VAL A 200 -6.05 1.42 -3.74
CA VAL A 200 -6.85 1.96 -2.64
C VAL A 200 -6.66 3.46 -2.54
N PHE A 201 -7.75 4.20 -2.36
CA PHE A 201 -7.74 5.57 -1.85
C PHE A 201 -8.15 5.54 -0.37
N LEU A 202 -7.22 5.86 0.52
CA LEU A 202 -7.37 5.71 1.96
C LEU A 202 -7.86 7.02 2.59
N THR A 203 -9.04 7.01 3.21
CA THR A 203 -9.66 8.20 3.81
C THR A 203 -10.60 7.83 4.97
N GLN A 204 -10.59 8.66 6.02
CA GLN A 204 -11.55 8.56 7.11
C GLN A 204 -12.93 9.18 6.77
N ASP A 205 -13.02 10.01 5.73
CA ASP A 205 -14.26 10.73 5.38
C ASP A 205 -15.34 9.80 4.81
N LYS A 206 -16.34 9.49 5.65
CA LYS A 206 -17.53 8.71 5.29
C LYS A 206 -18.34 9.31 4.14
N ARG A 207 -18.44 10.65 4.07
CA ARG A 207 -19.20 11.37 3.03
C ARG A 207 -18.47 11.27 1.69
N LEU A 208 -17.15 11.48 1.67
CA LEU A 208 -16.31 11.29 0.48
C LEU A 208 -16.46 9.87 -0.05
N ARG A 209 -16.27 8.85 0.81
CA ARG A 209 -16.40 7.43 0.43
C ARG A 209 -17.73 7.16 -0.25
N ARG A 210 -18.85 7.61 0.34
CA ARG A 210 -20.18 7.41 -0.24
C ARG A 210 -20.37 8.14 -1.56
N ARG A 211 -19.90 9.39 -1.66
CA ARG A 211 -20.10 10.27 -2.82
C ARG A 211 -19.31 9.81 -4.04
N LEU A 212 -18.09 9.33 -3.84
CA LEU A 212 -17.16 8.99 -4.93
C LEU A 212 -17.01 7.49 -5.19
N HIS A 213 -17.74 6.65 -4.43
CA HIS A 213 -17.65 5.19 -4.54
C HIS A 213 -17.79 4.67 -5.97
N GLU A 214 -18.87 5.04 -6.67
CA GLU A 214 -19.17 4.53 -8.01
C GLU A 214 -18.12 4.94 -9.05
N ARG A 215 -17.60 6.17 -8.94
CA ARG A 215 -16.57 6.69 -9.85
C ARG A 215 -15.24 5.93 -9.66
N ALA A 216 -14.83 5.74 -8.41
CA ALA A 216 -13.60 5.05 -8.09
C ALA A 216 -13.67 3.56 -8.47
N SER A 217 -14.78 2.87 -8.15
CA SER A 217 -14.96 1.45 -8.48
C SER A 217 -14.99 1.20 -9.99
N SER A 218 -15.64 2.08 -10.75
CA SER A 218 -15.62 2.03 -12.23
C SER A 218 -14.20 2.21 -12.82
N SER A 219 -13.29 2.80 -12.04
CA SER A 219 -11.89 3.04 -12.40
C SER A 219 -10.93 2.07 -11.69
N LEU A 220 -11.44 1.00 -11.09
CA LEU A 220 -10.66 -0.06 -10.44
C LEU A 220 -9.84 0.40 -9.22
N VAL A 221 -10.35 1.43 -8.51
CA VAL A 221 -9.83 1.96 -7.25
C VAL A 221 -10.87 1.79 -6.15
N CYS A 222 -10.47 1.26 -5.00
CA CYS A 222 -11.33 1.11 -3.83
C CYS A 222 -11.13 2.27 -2.84
N ILE A 223 -12.20 2.99 -2.48
CA ILE A 223 -12.12 4.02 -1.44
C ILE A 223 -12.41 3.38 -0.08
N MET A 224 -11.43 3.37 0.81
CA MET A 224 -11.51 2.65 2.09
C MET A 224 -11.07 3.51 3.27
N ALA A 225 -11.59 3.22 4.45
CA ALA A 225 -11.02 3.71 5.70
C ALA A 225 -9.88 2.78 6.16
N PRO A 226 -8.92 3.26 6.97
CA PRO A 226 -7.88 2.42 7.59
C PRO A 226 -8.43 1.13 8.20
N SER A 227 -9.47 1.23 9.01
CA SER A 227 -10.10 0.09 9.69
C SER A 227 -10.71 -0.92 8.71
N ALA A 228 -11.24 -0.45 7.58
CA ALA A 228 -11.79 -1.33 6.56
C ALA A 228 -10.68 -2.08 5.82
N LEU A 229 -9.61 -1.37 5.43
CA LEU A 229 -8.48 -1.98 4.72
C LEU A 229 -7.80 -3.04 5.59
N ILE A 230 -7.50 -2.74 6.85
CA ILE A 230 -6.82 -3.69 7.72
C ILE A 230 -7.67 -4.93 7.99
N ARG A 231 -9.00 -4.78 8.19
CA ARG A 231 -9.91 -5.92 8.35
C ARG A 231 -9.92 -6.82 7.11
N THR A 232 -9.93 -6.22 5.91
CA THR A 232 -9.86 -6.98 4.66
C THR A 232 -8.55 -7.78 4.57
N LEU A 233 -7.41 -7.15 4.90
CA LEU A 233 -6.10 -7.82 4.88
C LEU A 233 -6.01 -8.93 5.94
N ILE A 234 -6.49 -8.69 7.16
CA ILE A 234 -6.56 -9.70 8.23
C ILE A 234 -7.43 -10.88 7.81
N ALA A 235 -8.61 -10.62 7.25
CA ALA A 235 -9.55 -11.67 6.84
C ALA A 235 -8.96 -12.57 5.73
N ALA A 236 -8.09 -12.03 4.88
CA ALA A 236 -7.36 -12.80 3.88
C ALA A 236 -6.11 -13.52 4.43
N GLY A 237 -5.77 -13.32 5.70
CA GLY A 237 -4.56 -13.89 6.31
C GLY A 237 -3.28 -13.16 5.89
N GLU A 238 -3.39 -11.91 5.45
CA GLU A 238 -2.24 -11.09 5.04
C GLU A 238 -1.61 -10.32 6.20
N PHE A 239 -2.20 -10.39 7.40
CA PHE A 239 -1.71 -9.75 8.61
C PHE A 239 -0.79 -10.70 9.40
N GLY A 240 0.49 -10.34 9.52
CA GLY A 240 1.54 -11.18 10.10
C GLY A 240 2.54 -11.65 9.04
N PRO A 241 3.37 -12.66 9.34
CA PRO A 241 4.39 -13.17 8.43
C PRO A 241 3.79 -14.03 7.30
N GLY A 242 2.74 -13.54 6.62
CA GLY A 242 2.21 -14.03 5.34
C GLY A 242 2.02 -15.55 5.25
N ARG A 243 1.83 -16.06 4.02
CA ARG A 243 1.79 -17.51 3.73
C ARG A 243 3.08 -18.07 3.15
N TYR A 244 4.01 -17.19 2.78
CA TYR A 244 5.28 -17.52 2.13
C TYR A 244 6.42 -16.93 2.96
N ASP A 245 7.42 -17.77 3.24
CA ASP A 245 8.45 -17.60 4.30
C ASP A 245 9.57 -16.59 4.00
N SER A 246 9.43 -15.71 3.01
CA SER A 246 10.45 -14.70 2.67
C SER A 246 10.17 -13.36 3.38
N TYR A 247 10.63 -13.24 4.63
CA TYR A 247 10.67 -11.98 5.38
C TYR A 247 12.06 -11.39 5.34
N LEU A 248 12.22 -10.26 4.65
CA LEU A 248 13.29 -9.33 4.94
C LEU A 248 12.64 -8.02 5.39
N PRO A 249 12.71 -7.68 6.69
CA PRO A 249 12.35 -6.36 7.17
C PRO A 249 13.13 -5.33 6.35
N ASP A 250 12.40 -4.40 5.74
CA ASP A 250 12.96 -3.43 4.82
C ASP A 250 13.69 -2.32 5.60
N SER A 251 15.00 -2.49 5.73
CA SER A 251 15.88 -1.57 6.47
C SER A 251 15.97 -0.17 5.84
N HIS A 252 15.62 -0.01 4.56
CA HIS A 252 15.61 1.27 3.87
C HIS A 252 14.33 2.05 4.14
N LYS A 253 13.15 1.39 4.13
CA LYS A 253 11.91 1.98 4.66
C LYS A 253 12.13 2.45 6.09
N TRP A 254 12.72 1.61 6.95
CA TRP A 254 13.05 1.98 8.32
C TRP A 254 13.89 3.28 8.40
N THR A 255 14.95 3.40 7.59
CA THR A 255 15.85 4.57 7.63
C THR A 255 15.14 5.88 7.26
N HIS A 256 14.36 5.90 6.16
CA HIS A 256 13.61 7.10 5.77
C HIS A 256 12.50 7.46 6.76
N LEU A 257 11.87 6.45 7.36
CA LEU A 257 10.77 6.65 8.29
C LEU A 257 11.27 7.07 9.68
N MET A 258 12.44 6.59 10.13
CA MET A 258 13.13 7.11 11.31
C MET A 258 13.55 8.56 11.12
N ALA A 259 14.01 8.94 9.92
CA ALA A 259 14.32 10.34 9.62
C ALA A 259 13.08 11.25 9.73
N VAL A 260 11.86 10.75 9.46
CA VAL A 260 10.59 11.47 9.74
C VAL A 260 10.34 11.59 11.23
N ALA A 261 10.48 10.49 11.97
CA ALA A 261 10.17 10.41 13.39
C ALA A 261 11.12 11.29 14.23
N GLU A 262 12.42 11.29 13.92
CA GLU A 262 13.44 12.11 14.60
C GLU A 262 13.18 13.61 14.41
N TYR A 263 12.77 14.04 13.21
CA TYR A 263 12.43 15.44 12.94
C TYR A 263 11.18 15.93 13.70
N LEU A 264 10.33 15.01 14.17
CA LEU A 264 9.14 15.32 14.97
C LEU A 264 9.38 15.21 16.48
N GLY A 265 10.56 14.74 16.89
CA GLY A 265 10.97 14.54 18.29
C GLY A 265 11.61 15.74 18.98
N GLU A 266 11.70 16.90 18.29
CA GLU A 266 12.18 18.19 18.83
C GLU A 266 11.06 19.24 18.95
#